data_AF-A0A1G0YLM6-F1
#
_entry.id   AF-A0A1G0YLM6-F1
#
_cell.length_a   1.000
_cell.length_b   1.000
_cell.length_c   1.000
_cell.angle_alpha   90.00
_cell.angle_beta   90.00
_cell.angle_gamma   90.00
#
_symmetry.space_group_name_H-M   'P 1'
#
loop_
_entity.id
_entity.type
_entity.pdbx_description
1 polymer ?
#
loop_
_entity_poly.entity_id
_entity_poly.type
_entity_poly.pdbx_seq_one_letter_code
_entity_poly.pdbx_strand_id
1 'polypeptide(L)'
;MKSSYELAMERLERKNGPVASLSAEQKAALAGIERKSKADMAEVEIMKGKQIAEARAAGDMEAAAKLEEQKQTDIRRIQSRCEDEKEHIRKGS
;
A
#
# COMPACT_ATOMS: atom_id res chain seq x y z
N MET A 1 7.19 -31.66 11.04
CA MET A 1 7.42 -31.65 9.57
C MET A 1 7.68 -30.20 9.21
N LYS A 2 8.91 -29.85 8.81
CA LYS A 2 9.22 -28.46 8.42
C LYS A 2 8.46 -28.12 7.15
N SER A 3 7.93 -26.91 7.06
CA SER A 3 7.26 -26.43 5.84
C SER A 3 8.27 -26.37 4.69
N SER A 4 7.83 -26.61 3.46
CA SER A 4 8.65 -26.45 2.25
C SER A 4 9.29 -25.06 2.17
N TYR A 5 8.62 -24.08 2.77
CA TYR A 5 9.06 -22.71 2.91
C TYR A 5 10.29 -22.57 3.84
N GLU A 6 10.25 -23.18 5.03
CA GLU A 6 11.36 -23.13 6.01
C GLU A 6 12.63 -23.77 5.44
N LEU A 7 12.46 -24.88 4.70
CA LEU A 7 13.58 -25.58 4.06
C LEU A 7 14.23 -24.75 2.93
N ALA A 8 13.46 -23.93 2.23
CA ALA A 8 13.96 -23.05 1.17
C ALA A 8 14.78 -21.89 1.74
N MET A 9 14.36 -21.32 2.87
CA MET A 9 15.09 -20.24 3.55
C MET A 9 16.40 -20.75 4.18
N GLU A 10 16.37 -21.94 4.80
CA GLU A 10 17.56 -22.59 5.37
C GLU A 10 18.63 -22.95 4.30
N ARG A 11 18.21 -23.12 3.04
CA ARG A 11 19.13 -23.30 1.89
C ARG A 11 19.67 -21.98 1.38
N LEU A 12 18.90 -20.90 1.45
CA LEU A 12 19.29 -19.57 1.01
C LEU A 12 20.32 -18.93 1.95
N GLU A 13 20.08 -19.03 3.26
CA GLU A 13 20.97 -18.53 4.33
C GLU A 13 22.33 -19.22 4.29
N ARG A 14 22.36 -20.54 4.06
CA ARG A 14 23.60 -21.31 3.91
C ARG A 14 24.43 -20.90 2.69
N LYS A 15 23.81 -20.36 1.64
CA LYS A 15 24.47 -20.13 0.34
C LYS A 15 25.05 -18.73 0.19
N ASN A 16 24.46 -17.73 0.84
CA ASN A 16 24.77 -16.32 0.59
C ASN A 16 25.35 -15.58 1.83
N GLY A 17 25.62 -16.28 2.93
CA GLY A 17 25.89 -15.63 4.23
C GLY A 17 24.64 -14.93 4.78
N PRO A 18 24.74 -14.20 5.90
CA PRO A 18 23.63 -13.40 6.42
C PRO A 18 23.42 -12.20 5.49
N VAL A 19 22.69 -12.42 4.39
CA VAL A 19 22.02 -11.33 3.71
C VAL A 19 21.04 -10.76 4.73
N ALA A 20 21.01 -9.45 4.93
CA ALA A 20 19.89 -8.79 5.62
C ALA A 20 18.63 -8.89 4.74
N SER A 21 18.26 -10.12 4.38
CA SER A 21 17.11 -10.44 3.56
C SER A 21 15.90 -10.39 4.46
N LEU A 22 14.90 -9.62 4.05
CA LEU A 22 13.60 -9.62 4.73
C LEU A 22 13.12 -11.06 4.93
N SER A 23 12.68 -11.35 6.15
CA SER A 23 12.08 -12.64 6.48
C SER A 23 10.82 -12.89 5.65
N ALA A 24 10.37 -14.13 5.63
CA ALA A 24 9.08 -14.54 5.08
C ALA A 24 7.94 -13.65 5.53
N GLU A 25 7.91 -13.43 6.84
CA GLU A 25 6.88 -12.73 7.56
C GLU A 25 6.94 -11.26 7.23
N GLN A 26 8.14 -10.66 7.16
CA GLN A 26 8.33 -9.30 6.69
C GLN A 26 7.85 -9.13 5.24
N LYS A 27 8.20 -10.05 4.33
CA LYS A 27 7.73 -10.00 2.93
C LYS A 27 6.21 -10.13 2.82
N ALA A 28 5.61 -11.05 3.59
CA ALA A 28 4.17 -11.23 3.63
C ALA A 28 3.45 -10.01 4.20
N ALA A 29 3.99 -9.41 5.27
CA ALA A 29 3.48 -8.18 5.87
C ALA A 29 3.54 -7.00 4.90
N LEU A 30 4.67 -6.79 4.21
CA LEU A 30 4.82 -5.76 3.17
C LEU A 30 3.79 -5.93 2.05
N ALA A 31 3.61 -7.15 1.55
CA ALA A 31 2.59 -7.43 0.52
C ALA A 31 1.16 -7.19 1.04
N GLY A 32 0.92 -7.47 2.32
CA GLY A 32 -0.35 -7.17 2.98
C GLY A 32 -0.65 -5.67 3.05
N ILE A 33 0.35 -4.87 3.47
CA ILE A 33 0.26 -3.41 3.52
C ILE A 33 -0.02 -2.86 2.12
N GLU A 34 0.73 -3.28 1.11
CA GLU A 34 0.52 -2.81 -0.28
C GLU A 34 -0.88 -3.13 -0.80
N ARG A 35 -1.38 -4.35 -0.57
CA ARG A 35 -2.75 -4.73 -0.97
C ARG A 35 -3.80 -3.87 -0.28
N LYS A 36 -3.65 -3.64 1.03
CA LYS A 36 -4.57 -2.81 1.81
C LYS A 36 -4.55 -1.38 1.30
N SER A 37 -3.38 -0.76 1.17
CA SER A 37 -3.26 0.61 0.65
C SER A 37 -3.83 0.75 -0.76
N LYS A 38 -3.65 -0.26 -1.62
CA LYS A 38 -4.26 -0.27 -2.95
C LYS A 38 -5.78 -0.33 -2.90
N ALA A 39 -6.35 -1.12 -2.00
CA ALA A 39 -7.80 -1.17 -1.79
C ALA A 39 -8.34 0.19 -1.28
N ASP A 40 -7.68 0.77 -0.28
CA ASP A 40 -8.04 2.08 0.28
C ASP A 40 -8.00 3.19 -0.80
N MET A 41 -6.96 3.21 -1.65
CA MET A 41 -6.88 4.17 -2.76
C MET A 41 -8.00 3.97 -3.79
N ALA A 42 -8.31 2.72 -4.14
CA ALA A 42 -9.39 2.42 -5.08
C ALA A 42 -10.76 2.86 -4.54
N GLU A 43 -11.01 2.69 -3.24
CA GLU A 43 -12.23 3.19 -2.59
C GLU A 43 -12.34 4.72 -2.71
N VAL A 44 -11.26 5.45 -2.40
CA VAL A 44 -11.21 6.91 -2.55
C VAL A 44 -11.46 7.32 -4.00
N GLU A 45 -10.83 6.66 -4.97
CA GLU A 45 -11.00 6.94 -6.39
C GLU A 45 -12.45 6.74 -6.85
N ILE A 46 -13.08 5.65 -6.44
CA ILE A 46 -14.48 5.34 -6.79
C ILE A 46 -15.43 6.35 -6.16
N MET A 47 -15.31 6.59 -4.85
CA MET A 47 -16.22 7.47 -4.12
C MET A 47 -16.10 8.93 -4.58
N LYS A 48 -14.88 9.48 -4.61
CA LYS A 48 -14.64 10.86 -5.05
C LYS A 48 -14.89 11.01 -6.54
N GLY A 49 -14.55 10.00 -7.35
CA GLY A 49 -14.81 9.99 -8.79
C GLY A 49 -16.29 10.15 -9.12
N LYS A 50 -17.17 9.44 -8.38
CA LYS A 50 -18.62 9.61 -8.50
C LYS A 50 -19.07 11.04 -8.15
N GLN A 51 -18.62 11.58 -7.03
CA GLN A 51 -18.97 12.95 -6.60
C GLN A 51 -18.50 14.02 -7.60
N ILE A 52 -17.29 13.87 -8.14
CA ILE A 52 -16.75 14.77 -9.18
C ILE A 52 -17.61 14.71 -10.44
N ALA A 53 -18.01 13.52 -10.88
CA ALA A 53 -18.87 13.35 -12.05
C ALA A 53 -20.24 14.01 -11.84
N GLU A 54 -20.83 13.86 -10.65
CA GLU A 54 -22.09 14.51 -10.27
C GLU A 54 -21.97 16.04 -10.27
N ALA A 55 -20.91 16.60 -9.67
CA ALA A 55 -20.66 18.04 -9.65
C ALA A 55 -20.48 18.62 -11.07
N ARG A 56 -19.70 17.93 -11.92
CA ARG A 56 -19.54 18.32 -13.33
C ARG A 56 -20.84 18.26 -14.11
N ALA A 57 -21.67 17.24 -13.88
CA ALA A 57 -22.98 17.12 -14.52
C ALA A 57 -23.95 18.23 -14.09
N ALA A 58 -23.82 18.73 -12.85
CA ALA A 58 -24.55 19.87 -12.32
C ALA A 58 -24.00 21.23 -12.79
N GLY A 59 -22.87 21.26 -13.51
CA GLY A 59 -22.19 22.49 -13.93
C GLY A 59 -21.39 23.18 -12.83
N ASP A 60 -21.26 22.56 -11.65
CA ASP A 60 -20.50 23.10 -10.53
C ASP A 60 -19.01 22.72 -10.63
N MET A 61 -18.30 23.47 -11.49
CA MET A 61 -16.89 23.23 -11.77
C MET A 61 -15.98 23.58 -10.59
N GLU A 62 -16.40 24.50 -9.72
CA GLU A 62 -15.66 24.85 -8.50
C GLU A 62 -15.70 23.70 -7.50
N ALA A 63 -16.89 23.13 -7.24
CA ALA A 63 -17.01 21.95 -6.38
C ALA A 63 -16.24 20.75 -6.96
N ALA A 64 -16.30 20.53 -8.28
CA ALA A 64 -15.54 19.47 -8.94
C ALA A 64 -14.02 19.63 -8.73
N ALA A 65 -13.47 20.83 -8.90
CA ALA A 65 -12.05 21.11 -8.68
C ALA A 65 -11.63 20.87 -7.21
N LYS A 66 -12.46 21.32 -6.26
CA LYS A 66 -12.20 21.09 -4.83
C LYS A 66 -12.23 19.61 -4.46
N LEU A 67 -13.16 18.83 -5.04
CA LEU A 67 -13.23 17.39 -4.85
C LEU A 67 -12.02 16.66 -5.45
N GLU A 68 -11.48 17.15 -6.57
CA GLU A 68 -10.24 16.62 -7.16
C GLU A 68 -9.02 16.86 -6.25
N GLU A 69 -8.88 18.07 -5.69
CA GLU A 69 -7.81 18.39 -4.75
C GLU A 69 -7.88 17.51 -3.49
N GLN A 70 -9.08 17.34 -2.94
CA GLN A 70 -9.30 16.44 -1.79
C GLN A 70 -8.91 15.01 -2.13
N LYS A 71 -9.35 14.48 -3.29
CA LYS A 71 -9.00 13.13 -3.74
C LYS A 71 -7.48 12.95 -3.80
N GLN A 72 -6.75 13.91 -4.36
CA GLN A 72 -5.28 13.83 -4.44
C GLN A 72 -4.63 13.88 -3.05
N THR A 73 -5.17 14.68 -2.15
CA THR A 73 -4.68 14.77 -0.76
C THR A 73 -4.88 13.46 -0.01
N ASP A 74 -6.06 12.85 -0.14
CA ASP A 74 -6.39 11.56 0.48
C ASP A 74 -5.48 10.43 -0.04
N ILE A 75 -5.26 10.37 -1.36
CA ILE A 75 -4.35 9.39 -1.98
C ILE A 75 -2.92 9.57 -1.45
N ARG A 76 -2.39 10.80 -1.41
CA ARG A 76 -1.04 11.06 -0.88
C ARG A 76 -0.92 10.65 0.58
N ARG A 77 -1.95 10.89 1.39
CA ARG A 77 -1.98 10.47 2.80
C ARG A 77 -1.91 8.95 2.93
N ILE A 78 -2.67 8.21 2.11
CA ILE A 78 -2.64 6.75 2.10
C ILE A 78 -1.25 6.24 1.69
N GLN A 79 -0.64 6.84 0.66
CA GLN A 79 0.70 6.48 0.19
C GLN A 79 1.77 6.74 1.23
N SER A 80 1.74 7.90 1.90
CA SER A 80 2.68 8.22 2.99
C SER A 80 2.59 7.18 4.10
N ARG A 81 1.37 6.89 4.59
CA ARG A 81 1.15 5.87 5.62
C ARG A 81 1.65 4.49 5.18
N CYS A 82 1.42 4.12 3.92
CA CYS A 82 1.91 2.86 3.35
C CYS A 82 3.44 2.79 3.41
N GLU A 83 4.14 3.84 2.99
CA GLU A 83 5.61 3.87 3.05
C GLU A 83 6.12 3.82 4.50
N ASP A 84 5.51 4.58 5.42
CA ASP A 84 5.88 4.58 6.83
C ASP A 84 5.72 3.17 7.44
N GLU A 85 4.58 2.52 7.22
CA GLU A 85 4.32 1.14 7.67
C GLU A 85 5.31 0.15 7.07
N LYS A 86 5.62 0.26 5.76
CA LYS A 86 6.62 -0.60 5.12
C LYS A 86 8.02 -0.37 5.66
N GLU A 87 8.39 0.88 5.97
CA GLU A 87 9.69 1.20 6.54
C GLU A 87 9.83 0.62 7.95
N HIS A 88 8.79 0.66 8.77
CA HIS A 88 8.77 -0.01 10.08
C HIS A 88 9.04 -1.51 9.96
N ILE A 89 8.36 -2.19 9.02
CA ILE A 89 8.58 -3.62 8.78
C ILE A 89 10.01 -3.90 8.30
N ARG A 90 10.57 -3.06 7.42
CA ARG A 90 11.94 -3.21 6.91
C ARG A 90 13.00 -2.99 7.99
N LYS A 91 12.78 -2.06 8.92
CA LYS A 91 13.69 -1.77 10.04
C LYS A 91 13.62 -2.81 11.16
N GLY A 92 12.65 -3.72 11.13
CA GLY A 92 12.56 -4.86 12.05
C GLY A 92 12.39 -4.46 13.52
N SER A 93 11.67 -3.36 13.78
CA SER A 93 11.30 -2.94 15.14
C SER A 93 10.15 -3.76 15.70
#